data_AF-A0A7Y4YGF5-F1
#
_entry.id   AF-A0A7Y4YGF5-F1
#
_cell.length_a   1.000
_cell.length_b   1.000
_cell.length_c   1.000
_cell.angle_alpha   90.00
_cell.angle_beta   90.00
_cell.angle_gamma   90.00
#
_symmetry.space_group_name_H-M   'P 1'
#
loop_
_entity.id
_entity.type
_entity.pdbx_description
1 polymer ?
#
loop_
_entity_poly.entity_id
_entity_poly.type
_entity_poly.pdbx_seq_one_letter_code
_entity_poly.pdbx_strand_id
1 'polypeptide(L)'
;VTPKGLLSEQRSFDWRSSASLAIATLITLAAIAKGLWEFWYFGIEKDAYFFNLSWASFNLLTLFVGLLMAWEKPQTRTEERIIKPIPFELRAGTLRITGTTHDVSLTGVSWFGASPDPLPPTMDMSLHGRIPFTCQVRLVYHDRLSGSGTKCGLAFRNLSEEHRRLLLLNLYSDPMTWEHAQRDRLRSSLLMAGHLLIGLLKHFRPLRLRRRQAPRQWHVGVTEVQIGKKRHRAIVRDRSASGLSLLIFANETPLTTPWLVRGAGGQLKAYRPIYRARRWRLIPRVGLQAIP
;
A
#
# COMPACT_ATOMS: atom_id res chain seq x y z
N VAL A 1 11.17 8.49 -24.26
CA VAL A 1 12.15 8.27 -23.17
C VAL A 1 11.49 8.74 -21.89
N THR A 2 11.19 7.83 -20.98
CA THR A 2 10.58 8.17 -19.68
C THR A 2 11.62 8.87 -18.81
N PRO A 3 11.35 10.07 -18.27
CA PRO A 3 12.26 10.73 -17.34
C PRO A 3 12.40 9.87 -16.08
N LYS A 4 13.63 9.46 -15.72
CA LYS A 4 13.89 8.75 -14.47
C LYS A 4 13.98 9.77 -13.32
N GLY A 5 13.41 9.42 -12.16
CA GLY A 5 13.58 10.21 -10.92
C GLY A 5 12.48 11.21 -10.60
N LEU A 6 11.37 11.23 -11.36
CA LEU A 6 10.20 12.04 -10.99
C LEU A 6 9.44 11.36 -9.84
N LEU A 7 9.34 12.07 -8.71
CA LEU A 7 8.42 11.70 -7.64
C LEU A 7 7.01 12.07 -8.11
N SER A 8 6.12 11.09 -8.14
CA SER A 8 4.71 11.33 -8.43
C SER A 8 3.86 10.79 -7.30
N GLU A 9 3.02 11.65 -6.73
CA GLU A 9 2.05 11.27 -5.71
C GLU A 9 0.76 10.72 -6.32
N GLN A 10 0.52 11.01 -7.60
CA GLN A 10 -0.71 10.66 -8.31
C GLN A 10 -0.41 9.74 -9.49
N ARG A 11 -1.43 9.04 -9.96
CA ARG A 11 -1.30 8.28 -11.19
C ARG A 11 -1.42 9.22 -12.37
N SER A 12 -0.42 9.21 -13.23
CA SER A 12 -0.39 9.94 -14.48
C SER A 12 -0.36 8.96 -15.65
N PHE A 13 -0.96 9.35 -16.76
CA PHE A 13 -0.79 8.63 -18.01
C PHE A 13 0.29 9.30 -18.83
N ASP A 14 1.31 8.55 -19.24
CA ASP A 14 2.36 9.06 -20.12
C ASP A 14 1.88 9.08 -21.57
N TRP A 15 1.14 10.14 -21.94
CA TRP A 15 0.65 10.36 -23.31
C TRP A 15 1.79 10.42 -24.33
N ARG A 16 2.95 10.96 -23.96
CA ARG A 16 4.05 11.19 -24.90
C ARG A 16 4.67 9.87 -25.35
N SER A 17 4.91 8.96 -24.41
CA SER A 17 5.49 7.66 -24.72
C SER A 17 4.47 6.65 -25.26
N SER A 18 3.17 6.87 -25.03
CA SER A 18 2.10 5.96 -25.46
C SER A 18 1.32 6.40 -26.70
N ALA A 19 1.63 7.56 -27.28
CA ALA A 19 0.89 8.11 -28.42
C ALA A 19 0.78 7.13 -29.61
N SER A 20 1.90 6.50 -30.01
CA SER A 20 1.89 5.51 -31.10
C SER A 20 1.01 4.31 -30.79
N LEU A 21 1.03 3.85 -29.54
CA LEU A 21 0.20 2.74 -29.07
C LEU A 21 -1.28 3.12 -29.04
N ALA A 22 -1.60 4.34 -28.60
CA ALA A 22 -2.96 4.85 -28.59
C ALA A 22 -3.52 4.98 -30.02
N ILE A 23 -2.73 5.49 -30.96
CA ILE A 23 -3.10 5.58 -32.38
C ILE A 23 -3.34 4.17 -32.95
N ALA A 24 -2.43 3.22 -32.73
CA ALA A 24 -2.61 1.84 -33.17
C ALA A 24 -3.89 1.22 -32.60
N THR A 25 -4.16 1.46 -31.31
CA THR A 25 -5.40 0.99 -30.65
C THR A 25 -6.65 1.55 -31.33
N LEU A 26 -6.67 2.85 -31.63
CA LEU A 26 -7.78 3.51 -32.31
C LEU A 26 -7.99 2.94 -33.73
N ILE A 27 -6.91 2.73 -34.49
CA ILE A 27 -6.97 2.13 -35.82
C ILE A 27 -7.54 0.71 -35.74
N THR A 28 -7.05 -0.12 -34.80
CA THR A 28 -7.55 -1.48 -34.61
C THR A 28 -9.02 -1.49 -34.19
N LEU A 29 -9.45 -0.59 -33.31
CA LEU A 29 -10.86 -0.43 -32.94
C LEU A 29 -11.74 -0.07 -34.14
N ALA A 30 -11.29 0.87 -34.98
CA ALA A 30 -12.00 1.26 -36.18
C ALA A 30 -12.11 0.10 -37.18
N ALA A 31 -11.03 -0.67 -37.36
CA ALA A 31 -11.02 -1.84 -38.22
C ALA A 31 -11.98 -2.95 -37.72
N ILE A 32 -12.00 -3.22 -36.42
CA ILE A 32 -12.95 -4.17 -35.81
C ILE A 32 -14.39 -3.69 -35.97
N ALA A 33 -14.66 -2.41 -35.71
CA ALA A 33 -15.99 -1.84 -35.87
C ALA A 33 -16.49 -1.95 -37.32
N LYS A 34 -15.63 -1.62 -38.29
CA LYS A 34 -15.91 -1.81 -39.73
C LYS A 34 -16.18 -3.28 -40.05
N GLY A 35 -15.30 -4.19 -39.61
CA GLY A 35 -15.45 -5.63 -39.88
C GLY A 35 -16.71 -6.23 -39.26
N LEU A 36 -17.10 -5.80 -38.06
CA LEU A 36 -18.37 -6.21 -37.42
C LEU A 36 -19.59 -5.71 -38.19
N TRP A 37 -19.53 -4.47 -38.68
CA TRP A 37 -20.59 -3.90 -39.52
C TRP A 37 -20.73 -4.66 -40.84
N GLU A 38 -19.63 -4.93 -41.53
CA GLU A 38 -19.62 -5.70 -42.79
C GLU A 38 -20.08 -7.15 -42.58
N PHE A 39 -19.64 -7.79 -41.50
CA PHE A 39 -20.06 -9.14 -41.12
C PHE A 39 -21.58 -9.24 -40.92
N TRP A 40 -22.18 -8.22 -40.29
CA TRP A 40 -23.61 -8.18 -40.02
C TRP A 40 -24.44 -7.83 -41.26
N TYR A 41 -23.96 -6.90 -42.11
CA TYR A 41 -24.71 -6.39 -43.24
C TYR A 41 -24.61 -7.28 -44.50
N PHE A 42 -23.40 -7.71 -44.88
CA PHE A 42 -23.20 -8.42 -46.15
C PHE A 42 -23.37 -9.93 -46.04
N GLY A 43 -23.08 -10.53 -44.87
CA GLY A 43 -23.32 -11.95 -44.59
C GLY A 43 -22.56 -12.96 -45.47
N ILE A 44 -21.67 -12.51 -46.35
CA ILE A 44 -20.83 -13.29 -47.25
C ILE A 44 -19.45 -13.49 -46.60
N GLU A 45 -18.82 -14.65 -46.80
CA GLU A 45 -17.47 -14.98 -46.26
C GLU A 45 -17.35 -14.85 -44.73
N LYS A 46 -18.40 -15.25 -43.99
CA LYS A 46 -18.44 -15.19 -42.52
C LYS A 46 -17.23 -15.82 -41.84
N ASP A 47 -16.69 -16.89 -42.41
CA ASP A 47 -15.51 -17.58 -41.87
C ASP A 47 -14.27 -16.67 -41.93
N ALA A 48 -14.02 -15.99 -43.04
CA ALA A 48 -12.87 -15.08 -43.19
C ALA A 48 -12.98 -13.87 -42.26
N TYR A 49 -14.17 -13.28 -42.15
CA TYR A 49 -14.43 -12.20 -41.18
C TYR A 49 -14.23 -12.67 -39.75
N PHE A 50 -14.71 -13.87 -39.40
CA PHE A 50 -14.55 -14.43 -38.06
C PHE A 50 -13.07 -14.59 -37.69
N PHE A 51 -12.25 -15.13 -38.59
CA PHE A 51 -10.80 -15.24 -38.37
C PHE A 51 -10.13 -13.87 -38.22
N ASN A 52 -10.42 -12.92 -39.10
CA ASN A 52 -9.84 -11.58 -39.05
C ASN A 52 -10.26 -10.80 -37.79
N LEU A 53 -11.54 -10.88 -37.40
CA LEU A 53 -12.05 -10.24 -36.20
C LEU A 53 -11.46 -10.88 -34.93
N SER A 54 -11.29 -12.20 -34.92
CA SER A 54 -10.63 -12.90 -33.81
C SER A 54 -9.18 -12.44 -33.65
N TRP A 55 -8.44 -12.36 -34.77
CA TRP A 55 -7.04 -11.89 -34.75
C TRP A 55 -6.92 -10.42 -34.35
N ALA A 56 -7.78 -9.56 -34.91
CA ALA A 56 -7.83 -8.15 -34.57
C ALA A 56 -8.18 -7.95 -33.08
N SER A 57 -9.09 -8.76 -32.53
CA SER A 57 -9.45 -8.72 -31.11
C SER A 57 -8.28 -9.13 -30.22
N PHE A 58 -7.50 -10.15 -30.62
CA PHE A 58 -6.28 -10.53 -29.93
C PHE A 58 -5.23 -9.40 -29.94
N ASN A 59 -5.03 -8.75 -31.09
CA ASN A 59 -4.14 -7.58 -31.19
C ASN A 59 -4.65 -6.41 -30.35
N LEU A 60 -5.96 -6.15 -30.33
CA LEU A 60 -6.55 -5.12 -29.50
C LEU A 60 -6.30 -5.39 -28.00
N LEU A 61 -6.39 -6.65 -27.57
CA LEU A 61 -6.10 -7.03 -26.18
C LEU A 61 -4.64 -6.72 -25.81
N THR A 62 -3.67 -7.02 -26.67
CA THR A 62 -2.25 -6.74 -26.39
C THR A 62 -1.97 -5.24 -26.37
N LEU A 63 -2.61 -4.47 -27.26
CA LEU A 63 -2.55 -3.00 -27.27
C LEU A 63 -3.12 -2.40 -25.97
N PHE A 64 -4.26 -2.90 -25.48
CA PHE A 64 -4.80 -2.47 -24.19
C PHE A 64 -3.88 -2.78 -23.02
N VAL A 65 -3.26 -3.96 -22.99
CA VAL A 65 -2.25 -4.28 -21.96
C VAL A 65 -1.09 -3.30 -22.00
N GLY A 66 -0.59 -2.95 -23.19
CA GLY A 66 0.45 -1.93 -23.34
C GLY A 66 0.00 -0.55 -22.86
N LEU A 67 -1.23 -0.13 -23.18
CA LEU A 67 -1.77 1.16 -22.72
C LEU A 67 -1.92 1.19 -21.19
N LEU A 68 -2.31 0.07 -20.57
CA LEU A 68 -2.34 -0.04 -19.11
C LEU A 68 -0.94 0.11 -18.48
N MET A 69 0.13 -0.24 -19.19
CA MET A 69 1.51 -0.01 -18.72
C MET A 69 1.93 1.47 -18.81
N ALA A 70 1.33 2.26 -19.71
CA ALA A 70 1.55 3.70 -19.79
C ALA A 70 0.92 4.47 -18.62
N TRP A 71 0.08 3.81 -17.83
CA TRP A 71 -0.45 4.36 -16.59
C TRP A 71 0.59 4.21 -15.48
N GLU A 72 1.33 5.28 -15.20
CA GLU A 72 2.41 5.30 -14.23
C GLU A 72 1.87 5.13 -12.81
N LYS A 73 2.52 4.26 -12.04
CA LYS A 73 2.23 4.11 -10.62
C LYS A 73 2.91 5.23 -9.84
N PRO A 74 2.24 5.83 -8.85
CA PRO A 74 2.86 6.76 -7.92
C PRO A 74 4.13 6.17 -7.33
N GLN A 75 5.25 6.79 -7.62
CA GLN A 75 6.53 6.51 -6.97
C GLN A 75 6.72 7.54 -5.87
N THR A 76 6.36 7.13 -4.65
CA THR A 76 6.43 8.01 -3.46
C THR A 76 7.73 7.83 -2.69
N ARG A 77 8.63 6.95 -3.16
CA ARG A 77 9.91 6.67 -2.53
C ARG A 77 11.01 7.32 -3.36
N THR A 78 11.89 8.06 -2.68
CA THR A 78 13.11 8.62 -3.26
C THR A 78 14.20 7.57 -3.45
N GLU A 79 14.21 6.56 -2.58
CA GLU A 79 15.22 5.51 -2.55
C GLU A 79 14.58 4.13 -2.64
N GLU A 80 15.23 3.25 -3.40
CA GLU A 80 14.84 1.86 -3.49
C GLU A 80 15.13 1.11 -2.18
N ARG A 81 14.28 0.14 -1.85
CA ARG A 81 14.43 -0.69 -0.65
C ARG A 81 14.87 -2.08 -1.03
N ILE A 82 15.89 -2.58 -0.36
CA ILE A 82 16.44 -3.92 -0.54
C ILE A 82 15.90 -4.79 0.60
N ILE A 83 15.37 -5.96 0.26
CA ILE A 83 15.01 -6.97 1.26
C ILE A 83 16.32 -7.56 1.78
N LYS A 84 16.70 -7.17 2.99
CA LYS A 84 17.95 -7.62 3.61
C LYS A 84 17.76 -7.81 5.11
N PRO A 85 18.01 -9.02 5.63
CA PRO A 85 18.01 -9.27 7.07
C PRO A 85 19.31 -8.77 7.69
N ILE A 86 19.23 -7.67 8.44
CA ILE A 86 20.33 -7.12 9.23
C ILE A 86 19.87 -7.13 10.70
N PRO A 87 20.56 -7.86 11.60
CA PRO A 87 20.25 -7.79 13.02
C PRO A 87 20.42 -6.37 13.54
N PHE A 88 19.55 -5.96 14.46
CA PHE A 88 19.59 -4.62 15.02
C PHE A 88 19.17 -4.58 16.49
N GLU A 89 19.52 -3.48 17.14
CA GLU A 89 19.04 -3.12 18.46
C GLU A 89 18.53 -1.67 18.46
N LEU A 90 17.34 -1.44 18.99
CA LEU A 90 16.75 -0.12 19.25
C LEU A 90 16.81 0.20 20.74
N ARG A 91 17.18 1.44 21.06
CA ARG A 91 17.22 1.98 22.43
C ARG A 91 16.46 3.30 22.52
N ALA A 92 15.66 3.46 23.57
CA ALA A 92 15.10 4.74 23.98
C ALA A 92 14.76 4.72 25.48
N GLY A 93 15.59 5.39 26.29
CA GLY A 93 15.46 5.31 27.75
C GLY A 93 15.63 3.86 28.22
N THR A 94 14.61 3.31 28.89
CA THR A 94 14.59 1.90 29.35
C THR A 94 14.13 0.91 28.29
N LEU A 95 13.59 1.39 27.16
CA LEU A 95 13.12 0.52 26.08
C LEU A 95 14.32 -0.04 25.31
N ARG A 96 14.40 -1.37 25.24
CA ARG A 96 15.38 -2.12 24.43
C ARG A 96 14.64 -3.13 23.55
N ILE A 97 14.81 -3.03 22.24
CA ILE A 97 14.19 -3.94 21.27
C ILE A 97 15.28 -4.49 20.37
N THR A 98 15.39 -5.80 20.28
CA THR A 98 16.25 -6.47 19.31
C THR A 98 15.39 -7.08 18.19
N GLY A 99 15.96 -7.20 17.01
CA GLY A 99 15.26 -7.80 15.87
C GLY A 99 16.12 -7.89 14.63
N THR A 100 15.47 -8.20 13.51
CA THR A 100 16.11 -8.28 12.20
C THR A 100 15.32 -7.44 11.22
N THR A 101 16.01 -6.62 10.42
CA THR A 101 15.35 -5.82 9.39
C THR A 101 14.69 -6.72 8.35
N HIS A 102 13.55 -6.28 7.81
CA HIS A 102 12.91 -6.90 6.66
C HIS A 102 13.37 -6.24 5.36
N ASP A 103 13.33 -4.91 5.33
CA ASP A 103 13.81 -4.11 4.21
C ASP A 103 14.62 -2.90 4.70
N VAL A 104 15.61 -2.49 3.91
CA VAL A 104 16.54 -1.38 4.20
C VAL A 104 16.78 -0.56 2.94
N SER A 105 16.87 0.76 3.08
CA SER A 105 17.36 1.69 2.05
C SER A 105 18.33 2.68 2.67
N LEU A 106 18.87 3.60 1.86
CA LEU A 106 19.73 4.69 2.35
C LEU A 106 19.01 5.69 3.27
N THR A 107 17.68 5.66 3.31
CA THR A 107 16.85 6.62 4.07
C THR A 107 16.12 6.01 5.26
N GLY A 108 16.08 4.68 5.37
CA GLY A 108 15.42 4.04 6.50
C GLY A 108 15.33 2.53 6.41
N VAL A 109 14.65 1.95 7.39
CA VAL A 109 14.48 0.50 7.53
C VAL A 109 13.03 0.14 7.82
N SER A 110 12.69 -1.13 7.72
CA SER A 110 11.50 -1.68 8.37
C SER A 110 11.75 -3.07 8.92
N TRP A 111 10.93 -3.49 9.88
CA TRP A 111 10.93 -4.85 10.40
C TRP A 111 9.51 -5.32 10.75
N PHE A 112 9.37 -6.63 10.93
CA PHE A 112 8.17 -7.29 11.43
C PHE A 112 8.38 -7.79 12.86
N GLY A 113 7.30 -7.87 13.64
CA GLY A 113 7.35 -8.35 15.03
C GLY A 113 7.54 -7.24 16.06
N ALA A 114 7.25 -5.98 15.70
CA ALA A 114 7.22 -4.90 16.68
C ALA A 114 6.15 -5.15 17.78
N SER A 115 6.43 -4.70 19.00
CA SER A 115 5.45 -4.72 20.10
C SER A 115 4.15 -4.03 19.68
N PRO A 116 2.97 -4.50 20.11
CA PRO A 116 1.71 -3.78 19.90
C PRO A 116 1.62 -2.46 20.67
N ASP A 117 2.60 -2.13 21.51
CA ASP A 117 2.63 -0.88 22.27
C ASP A 117 3.18 0.29 21.45
N PRO A 118 2.75 1.53 21.72
CA PRO A 118 3.31 2.71 21.07
C PRO A 118 4.82 2.79 21.28
N LEU A 119 5.55 3.05 20.19
CA LEU A 119 7.00 3.26 20.23
C LEU A 119 7.30 4.76 20.35
N PRO A 120 8.41 5.14 21.01
CA PRO A 120 8.88 6.52 21.02
C PRO A 120 9.07 7.07 19.59
N PRO A 121 8.85 8.38 19.37
CA PRO A 121 8.97 8.97 18.04
C PRO A 121 10.42 8.96 17.53
N THR A 122 11.40 8.99 18.44
CA THR A 122 12.84 8.96 18.16
C THR A 122 13.53 7.92 19.03
N MET A 123 14.43 7.15 18.44
CA MET A 123 15.19 6.08 19.09
C MET A 123 16.61 6.06 18.53
N ASP A 124 17.54 5.43 19.23
CA ASP A 124 18.85 5.10 18.68
C ASP A 124 18.84 3.66 18.18
N MET A 125 19.36 3.45 16.97
CA MET A 125 19.40 2.15 16.32
C MET A 125 20.85 1.74 16.06
N SER A 126 21.25 0.62 16.64
CA SER A 126 22.49 -0.09 16.32
C SER A 126 22.18 -1.13 15.24
N LEU A 127 22.80 -1.00 14.08
CA LEU A 127 22.75 -2.01 13.02
C LEU A 127 23.95 -2.93 13.16
N HIS A 128 23.71 -4.23 13.32
CA HIS A 128 24.74 -5.26 13.45
C HIS A 128 24.94 -5.99 12.12
N GLY A 129 25.23 -5.22 11.07
CA GLY A 129 25.63 -5.75 9.77
C GLY A 129 27.08 -6.22 9.76
N ARG A 130 27.65 -6.35 8.56
CA ARG A 130 29.07 -6.64 8.37
C ARG A 130 29.95 -5.56 9.00
N ILE A 131 29.51 -4.30 8.90
CA ILE A 131 30.15 -3.18 9.58
C ILE A 131 29.12 -2.55 10.52
N PRO A 132 29.24 -2.74 11.84
CA PRO A 132 28.27 -2.23 12.78
C PRO A 132 28.38 -0.71 12.93
N PHE A 133 27.24 -0.04 13.07
CA PHE A 133 27.19 1.37 13.40
C PHE A 133 25.88 1.73 14.11
N THR A 134 25.89 2.85 14.82
CA THR A 134 24.73 3.35 15.56
C THR A 134 24.30 4.70 15.02
N CYS A 135 23.00 4.88 14.84
CA CYS A 135 22.44 6.13 14.33
C CYS A 135 21.08 6.44 14.96
N GLN A 136 20.68 7.71 14.92
CA GLN A 136 19.35 8.09 15.37
C GLN A 136 18.31 7.79 14.29
N VAL A 137 17.15 7.29 14.70
CA VAL A 137 16.03 6.97 13.84
C VAL A 137 14.74 7.63 14.31
N ARG A 138 13.83 7.88 13.37
CA ARG A 138 12.49 8.42 13.60
C ARG A 138 11.42 7.42 13.17
N LEU A 139 10.39 7.25 13.98
CA LEU A 139 9.23 6.43 13.67
C LEU A 139 8.41 7.02 12.51
N VAL A 140 8.33 6.31 11.38
CA VAL A 140 7.54 6.73 10.21
C VAL A 140 6.15 6.08 10.23
N TYR A 141 6.10 4.78 10.48
CA TYR A 141 4.84 4.07 10.64
C TYR A 141 5.00 2.89 11.58
N HIS A 142 3.91 2.55 12.27
CA HIS A 142 3.78 1.41 13.15
C HIS A 142 2.33 0.93 13.08
N ASP A 143 2.12 -0.21 12.41
CA ASP A 143 0.77 -0.70 12.13
C ASP A 143 0.74 -2.23 12.04
N ARG A 144 -0.43 -2.80 12.34
CA ARG A 144 -0.64 -4.24 12.24
C ARG A 144 -0.87 -4.63 10.78
N LEU A 145 -0.10 -5.60 10.30
CA LEU A 145 -0.35 -6.26 9.03
C LEU A 145 -1.15 -7.55 9.28
N SER A 146 -2.22 -7.75 8.51
CA SER A 146 -3.02 -8.97 8.59
C SER A 146 -2.13 -10.18 8.26
N GLY A 147 -1.99 -11.12 9.21
CA GLY A 147 -1.23 -12.36 9.02
C GLY A 147 0.29 -12.28 9.27
N SER A 148 0.90 -11.09 9.38
CA SER A 148 2.36 -10.94 9.55
C SER A 148 2.76 -10.13 10.79
N GLY A 149 1.86 -10.04 11.77
CA GLY A 149 2.10 -9.30 13.01
C GLY A 149 2.16 -7.79 12.80
N THR A 150 2.93 -7.10 13.63
CA THR A 150 3.10 -5.65 13.57
C THR A 150 4.30 -5.29 12.71
N LYS A 151 4.10 -4.41 11.71
CA LYS A 151 5.18 -3.86 10.89
C LYS A 151 5.52 -2.46 11.38
N CYS A 152 6.80 -2.20 11.55
CA CYS A 152 7.30 -0.88 11.90
C CYS A 152 8.29 -0.40 10.84
N GLY A 153 8.23 0.89 10.52
CA GLY A 153 9.11 1.56 9.58
C GLY A 153 9.77 2.77 10.22
N LEU A 154 11.07 2.87 10.06
CA LEU A 154 11.91 3.92 10.61
C LEU A 154 12.59 4.68 9.48
N ALA A 155 12.82 5.96 9.69
CA ALA A 155 13.69 6.79 8.85
C ALA A 155 14.95 7.12 9.62
N PHE A 156 16.10 7.08 8.96
CA PHE A 156 17.34 7.56 9.55
C PHE A 156 17.29 9.07 9.71
N ARG A 157 17.87 9.59 10.80
CA ARG A 157 17.94 11.01 11.09
C ARG A 157 19.39 11.45 11.15
N ASN A 158 19.74 12.47 10.36
CA ASN A 158 21.07 13.10 10.35
C ASN A 158 22.22 12.08 10.26
N LEU A 159 22.15 11.15 9.30
CA LEU A 159 23.29 10.26 9.02
C LEU A 159 24.51 11.10 8.63
N SER A 160 25.63 10.90 9.31
CA SER A 160 26.92 11.43 8.87
C SER A 160 27.31 10.78 7.53
N GLU A 161 28.17 11.44 6.76
CA GLU A 161 28.71 10.87 5.52
C GLU A 161 29.40 9.53 5.77
N GLU A 162 30.08 9.38 6.91
CA GLU A 162 30.66 8.12 7.33
C GLU A 162 29.60 7.02 7.51
N HIS A 163 28.55 7.28 8.30
CA HIS A 163 27.48 6.30 8.50
C HIS A 163 26.74 5.97 7.20
N ARG A 164 26.56 6.95 6.30
CA ARG A 164 26.00 6.74 4.97
C ARG A 164 26.88 5.81 4.13
N ARG A 165 28.21 6.00 4.16
CA ARG A 165 29.17 5.11 3.50
C ARG A 165 29.10 3.69 4.06
N LEU A 166 29.07 3.54 5.39
CA LEU A 166 28.96 2.24 6.05
C LEU A 166 27.65 1.53 5.70
N LEU A 167 26.53 2.25 5.64
CA LEU A 167 25.24 1.71 5.22
C LEU A 167 25.28 1.24 3.77
N LEU A 168 25.87 2.03 2.86
CA LEU A 168 26.02 1.67 1.45
C LEU A 168 26.84 0.38 1.30
N LEU A 169 27.98 0.27 1.98
CA LEU A 169 28.80 -0.94 1.98
C LEU A 169 28.05 -2.15 2.52
N ASN A 170 27.31 -1.98 3.62
CA ASN A 170 26.47 -3.05 4.16
C ASN A 170 25.36 -3.48 3.19
N LEU A 171 24.81 -2.59 2.37
CA LEU A 171 23.73 -2.92 1.44
C LEU A 171 24.21 -3.53 0.13
N TYR A 172 25.23 -2.94 -0.49
CA TYR A 172 25.57 -3.24 -1.88
C TYR A 172 26.82 -4.11 -2.05
N SER A 173 27.72 -4.15 -1.06
CA SER A 173 29.00 -4.87 -1.19
C SER A 173 28.94 -6.34 -0.80
N ASP A 174 27.79 -6.84 -0.35
CA ASP A 174 27.61 -8.22 0.08
C ASP A 174 26.96 -9.05 -1.04
N PRO A 175 27.68 -10.03 -1.65
CA PRO A 175 27.17 -10.88 -2.71
C PRO A 175 25.90 -11.66 -2.32
N MET A 176 25.77 -12.02 -1.04
CA MET A 176 24.63 -12.80 -0.54
C MET A 176 23.31 -12.04 -0.67
N THR A 177 23.38 -10.69 -0.68
CA THR A 177 22.23 -9.81 -0.90
C THR A 177 21.53 -10.10 -2.22
N TRP A 178 22.30 -10.47 -3.25
CA TRP A 178 21.80 -10.64 -4.61
C TRP A 178 21.57 -12.11 -4.98
N GLU A 179 22.21 -13.03 -4.27
CA GLU A 179 22.15 -14.47 -4.55
C GLU A 179 20.72 -15.03 -4.51
N HIS A 180 19.88 -14.50 -3.63
CA HIS A 180 18.50 -14.93 -3.45
C HIS A 180 17.50 -14.14 -4.31
N ALA A 181 17.93 -13.02 -4.90
CA ALA A 181 17.03 -12.14 -5.67
C ALA A 181 16.42 -12.83 -6.90
N GLN A 182 17.04 -13.91 -7.39
CA GLN A 182 16.58 -14.66 -8.56
C GLN A 182 16.01 -16.04 -8.24
N ARG A 183 16.11 -16.52 -6.99
CA ARG A 183 15.71 -17.89 -6.63
C ARG A 183 14.19 -18.10 -6.65
N ASP A 184 13.41 -17.07 -6.31
CA ASP A 184 11.94 -17.15 -6.25
C ASP A 184 11.25 -16.91 -7.60
N ARG A 185 11.97 -17.04 -8.72
CA ARG A 185 11.39 -16.84 -10.05
C ARG A 185 10.43 -17.98 -10.36
N LEU A 186 9.14 -17.66 -10.43
CA LEU A 186 8.10 -18.61 -10.81
C LEU A 186 8.41 -19.22 -12.19
N ARG A 187 8.61 -20.54 -12.23
CA ARG A 187 8.94 -21.27 -13.47
C ARG A 187 7.71 -21.71 -14.27
N SER A 188 6.50 -21.52 -13.74
CA SER A 188 5.25 -21.93 -14.40
C SER A 188 4.62 -20.79 -15.20
N SER A 189 4.41 -21.03 -16.50
CA SER A 189 3.75 -20.09 -17.41
C SER A 189 2.32 -19.76 -16.99
N LEU A 190 1.58 -20.73 -16.46
CA LEU A 190 0.20 -20.52 -15.98
C LEU A 190 0.17 -19.62 -14.75
N LEU A 191 1.10 -19.81 -13.81
CA LEU A 191 1.21 -18.94 -12.64
C LEU A 191 1.61 -17.53 -13.05
N MET A 192 2.55 -17.38 -13.99
CA MET A 192 2.90 -16.07 -14.55
C MET A 192 1.70 -15.36 -15.18
N ALA A 193 0.90 -16.08 -15.99
CA ALA A 193 -0.32 -15.54 -16.58
C ALA A 193 -1.33 -15.13 -15.50
N GLY A 194 -1.53 -15.95 -14.46
CA GLY A 194 -2.34 -15.61 -13.31
C GLY A 194 -1.84 -14.36 -12.57
N HIS A 195 -0.53 -14.23 -12.38
CA HIS A 195 0.08 -13.05 -11.77
C HIS A 195 -0.08 -11.78 -12.63
N LEU A 196 -0.01 -11.90 -13.96
CA LEU A 196 -0.30 -10.81 -14.89
C LEU A 196 -1.75 -10.33 -14.73
N LEU A 197 -2.72 -11.26 -14.78
CA LEU A 197 -4.14 -10.95 -14.59
C LEU A 197 -4.42 -10.32 -13.23
N ILE A 198 -3.86 -10.88 -12.15
CA ILE A 198 -3.96 -10.31 -10.80
C ILE A 198 -3.31 -8.92 -10.75
N GLY A 199 -2.18 -8.72 -11.45
CA GLY A 199 -1.49 -7.44 -11.58
C GLY A 199 -2.36 -6.37 -12.25
N LEU A 200 -3.02 -6.73 -13.35
CA LEU A 200 -3.98 -5.89 -14.07
C LEU A 200 -5.17 -5.54 -13.18
N LEU A 201 -5.77 -6.51 -12.48
CA LEU A 201 -6.88 -6.26 -11.55
C LEU A 201 -6.45 -5.39 -10.36
N LYS A 202 -5.24 -5.59 -9.83
CA LYS A 202 -4.67 -4.77 -8.76
C LYS A 202 -4.37 -3.35 -9.23
N HIS A 203 -4.13 -3.13 -10.52
CA HIS A 203 -3.93 -1.79 -11.08
C HIS A 203 -5.12 -0.88 -10.75
N PHE A 204 -6.35 -1.37 -10.83
CA PHE A 204 -7.55 -0.57 -10.52
C PHE A 204 -7.80 -0.33 -9.03
N ARG A 205 -7.00 -0.92 -8.13
CA ARG A 205 -7.16 -0.69 -6.68
C ARG A 205 -6.50 0.62 -6.27
N PRO A 206 -7.16 1.47 -5.45
CA PRO A 206 -6.55 2.70 -4.97
C PRO A 206 -5.37 2.39 -4.06
N LEU A 207 -4.24 3.07 -4.31
CA LEU A 207 -3.10 3.04 -3.41
C LEU A 207 -3.48 3.78 -2.12
N ARG A 208 -3.27 3.13 -0.97
CA ARG A 208 -3.54 3.72 0.34
C ARG A 208 -2.22 3.93 1.05
N LEU A 209 -1.85 5.19 1.23
CA LEU A 209 -0.71 5.58 2.05
C LEU A 209 -0.97 5.16 3.50
N ARG A 210 -0.07 4.37 4.08
CA ARG A 210 -0.09 4.01 5.50
C ARG A 210 0.87 4.92 6.25
N ARG A 211 0.34 5.89 7.01
CA ARG A 211 1.11 6.83 7.86
C ARG A 211 0.81 6.67 9.35
N ARG A 212 0.23 5.54 9.74
CA ARG A 212 -0.22 5.32 11.13
C ARG A 212 1.00 4.98 12.00
N GLN A 213 1.12 5.63 13.16
CA GLN A 213 2.19 5.41 14.14
C GLN A 213 1.71 4.72 15.44
N ALA A 214 0.39 4.58 15.62
CA ALA A 214 -0.19 3.86 16.74
C ALA A 214 -0.87 2.58 16.22
N PRO A 215 -0.34 1.39 16.55
CA PRO A 215 -0.87 0.13 16.05
C PRO A 215 -2.31 -0.10 16.57
N ARG A 216 -3.10 -0.81 15.76
CA ARG A 216 -4.46 -1.20 16.14
C ARG A 216 -4.42 -2.55 16.86
N GLN A 217 -5.01 -2.57 18.03
CA GLN A 217 -5.33 -3.78 18.77
C GLN A 217 -6.75 -4.19 18.42
N TRP A 218 -6.92 -5.49 18.14
CA TRP A 218 -8.25 -6.03 17.89
C TRP A 218 -9.00 -6.04 19.21
N HIS A 219 -10.15 -5.40 19.23
CA HIS A 219 -10.96 -5.30 20.44
C HIS A 219 -12.42 -5.26 20.00
N VAL A 220 -13.14 -6.34 20.29
CA VAL A 220 -14.56 -6.44 20.01
C VAL A 220 -15.33 -6.17 21.29
N GLY A 221 -16.15 -5.12 21.26
CA GLY A 221 -16.97 -4.75 22.40
C GLY A 221 -18.14 -3.88 21.97
N VAL A 222 -19.27 -4.00 22.66
CA VAL A 222 -20.41 -3.12 22.43
C VAL A 222 -20.19 -1.83 23.21
N THR A 223 -20.39 -0.69 22.54
CA THR A 223 -20.32 0.64 23.15
C THR A 223 -21.53 1.49 22.74
N GLU A 224 -21.82 2.51 23.53
CA GLU A 224 -22.80 3.53 23.22
C GLU A 224 -22.07 4.78 22.71
N VAL A 225 -22.52 5.27 21.57
CA VAL A 225 -22.00 6.48 20.92
C VAL A 225 -23.10 7.50 20.88
N GLN A 226 -22.80 8.70 21.39
CA GLN A 226 -23.68 9.84 21.26
C GLN A 226 -23.18 10.73 20.10
N ILE A 227 -24.07 10.94 19.14
CA ILE A 227 -23.85 11.78 17.96
C ILE A 227 -24.87 12.92 18.05
N GLY A 228 -24.40 14.11 18.44
CA GLY A 228 -25.30 15.22 18.78
C GLY A 228 -26.22 14.85 19.94
N LYS A 229 -27.53 14.85 19.70
CA LYS A 229 -28.56 14.49 20.69
C LYS A 229 -28.98 13.00 20.65
N LYS A 230 -28.57 12.24 19.63
CA LYS A 230 -28.99 10.84 19.45
C LYS A 230 -27.94 9.89 19.99
N ARG A 231 -28.39 8.82 20.65
CA ARG A 231 -27.54 7.73 21.13
C ARG A 231 -27.70 6.51 20.22
N HIS A 232 -26.58 5.89 19.88
CA HIS A 232 -26.51 4.74 18.99
C HIS A 232 -25.66 3.65 19.63
N ARG A 233 -26.10 2.39 19.48
CA ARG A 233 -25.26 1.23 19.80
C ARG A 233 -24.27 1.00 18.67
N ALA A 234 -23.01 0.78 19.03
CA ALA A 234 -21.93 0.52 18.11
C ALA A 234 -21.08 -0.65 18.58
N ILE A 235 -20.47 -1.36 17.65
CA ILE A 235 -19.48 -2.39 17.95
C ILE A 235 -18.10 -1.79 17.70
N VAL A 236 -17.30 -1.70 18.76
CA VAL A 236 -15.85 -1.48 18.67
C VAL A 236 -15.25 -2.70 17.98
N ARG A 237 -14.44 -2.47 16.95
CA ARG A 237 -13.71 -3.53 16.24
C ARG A 237 -12.22 -3.48 16.51
N ASP A 238 -11.66 -2.28 16.46
CA ASP A 238 -10.24 -2.05 16.65
C ASP A 238 -10.06 -0.82 17.55
N ARG A 239 -9.10 -0.86 18.47
CA ARG A 239 -8.69 0.27 19.33
C ARG A 239 -7.21 0.55 19.14
N SER A 240 -6.82 1.81 19.26
CA SER A 240 -5.43 2.27 19.30
C SER A 240 -5.32 3.39 20.34
N ALA A 241 -4.09 3.76 20.73
CA ALA A 241 -3.86 4.83 21.70
C ALA A 241 -4.56 6.16 21.31
N SER A 242 -4.59 6.49 20.02
CA SER A 242 -5.13 7.76 19.50
C SER A 242 -6.45 7.64 18.75
N GLY A 243 -7.07 6.47 18.68
CA GLY A 243 -8.27 6.31 17.86
C GLY A 243 -8.95 4.95 17.95
N LEU A 244 -10.12 4.86 17.34
CA LEU A 244 -11.04 3.73 17.51
C LEU A 244 -11.78 3.45 16.19
N SER A 245 -12.07 2.19 15.89
CA SER A 245 -12.86 1.80 14.73
C SER A 245 -14.18 1.23 15.20
N LEU A 246 -15.28 1.85 14.76
CA LEU A 246 -16.64 1.44 15.10
C LEU A 246 -17.38 0.89 13.88
N LEU A 247 -18.27 -0.06 14.16
CA LEU A 247 -19.38 -0.45 13.29
C LEU A 247 -20.64 0.13 13.93
N ILE A 248 -21.34 1.01 13.21
CA ILE A 248 -22.51 1.72 13.73
C ILE A 248 -23.76 1.26 12.98
N PHE A 249 -24.80 0.94 13.74
CA PHE A 249 -26.12 0.60 13.22
C PHE A 249 -26.97 1.88 13.10
N ALA A 250 -26.54 2.81 12.25
CA ALA A 250 -27.26 4.05 11.98
C ALA A 250 -27.16 4.43 10.50
N ASN A 251 -28.28 4.92 9.95
CA ASN A 251 -28.37 5.30 8.54
C ASN A 251 -27.56 6.57 8.24
N GLU A 252 -27.49 7.50 9.20
CA GLU A 252 -26.81 8.78 9.07
C GLU A 252 -25.79 8.99 10.19
N THR A 253 -24.58 9.36 9.79
CA THR A 253 -23.42 9.54 10.69
C THR A 253 -22.66 10.77 10.22
N PRO A 254 -22.98 11.97 10.75
CA PRO A 254 -22.27 13.20 10.39
C PRO A 254 -20.78 13.10 10.76
N LEU A 255 -19.91 13.47 9.82
CA LEU A 255 -18.45 13.49 9.99
C LEU A 255 -17.93 14.82 10.57
N THR A 256 -18.80 15.83 10.70
CA THR A 256 -18.42 17.18 11.11
C THR A 256 -18.50 17.38 12.62
N THR A 257 -19.39 16.64 13.29
CA THR A 257 -19.59 16.76 14.74
C THR A 257 -18.69 15.79 15.52
N PRO A 258 -18.12 16.20 16.66
CA PRO A 258 -17.46 15.28 17.58
C PRO A 258 -18.48 14.28 18.14
N TRP A 259 -18.05 13.04 18.31
CA TRP A 259 -18.83 11.95 18.86
C TRP A 259 -18.36 11.63 20.26
N LEU A 260 -19.29 11.44 21.19
CA LEU A 260 -18.97 11.01 22.54
C LEU A 260 -19.11 9.50 22.60
N VAL A 261 -18.03 8.79 22.92
CA VAL A 261 -18.03 7.33 23.03
C VAL A 261 -17.89 6.96 24.50
N ARG A 262 -18.79 6.09 25.00
CA ARG A 262 -18.71 5.59 26.37
C ARG A 262 -17.62 4.51 26.47
N GLY A 263 -16.58 4.80 27.24
CA GLY A 263 -15.51 3.86 27.55
C GLY A 263 -15.95 2.74 28.50
N ALA A 264 -15.09 1.72 28.67
CA ALA A 264 -15.35 0.59 29.57
C ALA A 264 -15.57 1.01 31.04
N GLY A 265 -14.98 2.13 31.48
CA GLY A 265 -15.18 2.72 32.81
C GLY A 265 -16.33 3.73 32.89
N GLY A 266 -17.26 3.74 31.93
CA GLY A 266 -18.41 4.67 31.92
C GLY A 266 -18.09 6.11 31.52
N GLN A 267 -16.82 6.52 31.49
CA GLN A 267 -16.40 7.85 31.06
C GLN A 267 -16.70 8.08 29.57
N LEU A 268 -17.27 9.25 29.27
CA LEU A 268 -17.49 9.72 27.90
C LEU A 268 -16.23 10.41 27.40
N LYS A 269 -15.67 9.92 26.30
CA LYS A 269 -14.53 10.56 25.64
C LYS A 269 -14.94 11.09 24.26
N ALA A 270 -14.48 12.28 23.94
CA ALA A 270 -14.76 12.92 22.66
C ALA A 270 -13.83 12.40 21.55
N TYR A 271 -14.43 12.10 20.41
CA TYR A 271 -13.74 11.60 19.23
C TYR A 271 -14.17 12.37 17.98
N ARG A 272 -13.22 12.69 17.10
CA ARG A 272 -13.49 13.23 15.77
C ARG A 272 -13.55 12.10 14.75
N PRO A 273 -14.63 11.98 13.96
CA PRO A 273 -14.67 11.02 12.86
C PRO A 273 -13.78 11.48 11.70
N ILE A 274 -12.88 10.59 11.25
CA ILE A 274 -11.91 10.87 10.17
C ILE A 274 -12.40 10.30 8.84
N TYR A 275 -13.00 9.11 8.86
CA TYR A 275 -13.46 8.47 7.63
C TYR A 275 -14.66 7.57 7.87
N ARG A 276 -15.46 7.41 6.81
CA ARG A 276 -16.56 6.44 6.73
C ARG A 276 -16.34 5.53 5.54
N ALA A 277 -16.40 4.22 5.78
CA ALA A 277 -16.36 3.21 4.73
C ALA A 277 -17.57 2.29 4.88
N ARG A 278 -18.38 2.11 3.83
CA ARG A 278 -19.42 1.08 3.83
C ARG A 278 -18.80 -0.24 3.44
N ARG A 279 -18.76 -1.20 4.38
CA ARG A 279 -18.44 -2.59 4.04
C ARG A 279 -19.77 -3.29 3.78
N TRP A 280 -19.96 -3.78 2.56
CA TRP A 280 -21.11 -4.60 2.16
C TRP A 280 -22.47 -3.90 2.34
N ARG A 281 -22.56 -2.64 1.88
CA ARG A 281 -23.77 -1.78 1.76
C ARG A 281 -24.63 -1.53 3.02
N LEU A 282 -24.57 -2.34 4.08
CA LEU A 282 -25.52 -2.31 5.20
C LEU A 282 -24.98 -1.66 6.47
N ILE A 283 -23.68 -1.81 6.81
CA ILE A 283 -23.15 -1.30 8.09
C ILE A 283 -21.97 -0.35 7.82
N PRO A 284 -22.12 0.96 8.12
CA PRO A 284 -21.01 1.90 8.03
C PRO A 284 -19.94 1.57 9.07
N ARG A 285 -18.70 1.43 8.58
CA ARG A 285 -17.49 1.43 9.40
C ARG A 285 -16.99 2.86 9.51
N VAL A 286 -16.81 3.35 10.72
CA VAL A 286 -16.31 4.71 10.98
C VAL A 286 -15.01 4.64 11.77
N GLY A 287 -14.01 5.38 11.28
CA GLY A 287 -12.75 5.59 11.99
C GLY A 287 -12.81 6.88 12.79
N LEU A 288 -12.52 6.78 14.08
CA LEU A 288 -12.52 7.86 15.05
C LEU A 288 -11.09 8.15 15.53
N GLN A 289 -10.78 9.42 15.78
CA GLN A 289 -9.56 9.87 16.45
C GLN A 289 -9.92 10.60 17.74
N ALA A 290 -9.22 10.28 18.82
CA ALA A 290 -9.42 10.95 20.10
C ALA A 290 -9.07 12.43 19.95
N ILE A 291 -9.95 13.30 20.47
CA ILE A 291 -9.63 14.71 20.66
C ILE A 291 -8.82 14.79 21.97
N PRO A 292 -7.67 15.47 21.97
CA PRO A 292 -6.88 15.68 23.18
C PRO A 292 -7.67 16.43 24.26
#